data_AF-A0A7C6Q6J6-F1
#
_entry.id   AF-A0A7C6Q6J6-F1
#
_cell.length_a   1.000
_cell.length_b   1.000
_cell.length_c   1.000
_cell.angle_alpha   90.00
_cell.angle_beta   90.00
_cell.angle_gamma   90.00
#
_symmetry.space_group_name_H-M   'P 1'
#
loop_
_entity.id
_entity.type
_entity.pdbx_description
1 polymer ?
#
loop_
_entity_poly.entity_id
_entity_poly.type
_entity_poly.pdbx_seq_one_letter_code
_entity_poly.pdbx_strand_id
1 'polypeptide(L)'
;MPSTTPPATPTPQWLERSGTSAPIADAEEKGLGYILTRRNNQYGVRKAVWAALAGYQYWHDTMDSNAVQVRVYIKNPTAITSDLLVSGHVKGSEAEGVKALFEKYFNNKVRTIHLDQAGAWGQSVEIAARVDLTGMDVTKLYLYSYDKGSNTYRRIEKPAYWVDKNGYLHFTTQFAGDIIISEGALNLKNGGAK
;
A
#
# COMPACT_ATOMS: atom_id res chain seq x y z
N MET A 1 -28.90 26.15 1.24
CA MET A 1 -28.36 24.81 1.54
C MET A 1 -26.89 24.81 1.16
N PRO A 2 -25.94 24.51 2.07
CA PRO A 2 -24.55 24.40 1.69
C PRO A 2 -24.39 23.12 0.84
N SER A 3 -23.93 23.30 -0.39
CA SER A 3 -23.57 22.21 -1.31
C SER A 3 -22.34 21.49 -0.74
N THR A 4 -22.53 20.30 -0.20
CA THR A 4 -21.40 19.42 0.16
C THR A 4 -20.92 18.72 -1.10
N THR A 5 -20.19 19.45 -1.95
CA THR A 5 -19.40 18.81 -3.00
C THR A 5 -18.34 17.96 -2.29
N PRO A 6 -18.29 16.63 -2.49
CA PRO A 6 -17.21 15.82 -1.96
C PRO A 6 -15.88 16.42 -2.39
N PRO A 7 -14.84 16.44 -1.52
CA PRO A 7 -13.52 16.86 -1.95
C PRO A 7 -13.14 16.04 -3.19
N ALA A 8 -12.72 16.72 -4.25
CA ALA A 8 -12.32 16.06 -5.48
C ALA A 8 -11.20 15.05 -5.14
N THR A 9 -11.42 13.77 -5.43
CA THR A 9 -10.37 12.77 -5.33
C THR A 9 -9.21 13.24 -6.21
N PRO A 10 -7.98 13.38 -5.67
CA PRO A 10 -6.85 13.82 -6.48
C PRO A 10 -6.74 12.89 -7.70
N THR A 11 -6.71 13.48 -8.91
CA THR A 11 -6.54 12.69 -10.13
C THR A 11 -5.17 12.02 -10.07
N PRO A 12 -5.09 10.68 -10.20
CA PRO A 12 -3.81 9.99 -10.15
C PRO A 12 -2.85 10.53 -11.20
N GLN A 13 -1.62 10.81 -10.78
CA GLN A 13 -0.55 11.14 -11.72
C GLN A 13 0.05 9.85 -12.27
N TRP A 14 0.32 9.81 -13.57
CA TRP A 14 0.84 8.61 -14.22
C TRP A 14 2.36 8.70 -14.38
N LEU A 15 3.10 7.73 -13.82
CA LEU A 15 4.56 7.79 -13.73
C LEU A 15 5.24 7.79 -15.09
N GLU A 16 4.64 7.19 -16.11
CA GLU A 16 5.17 7.19 -17.47
C GLU A 16 5.27 8.57 -18.11
N ARG A 17 4.36 9.48 -17.74
CA ARG A 17 4.41 10.87 -18.22
C ARG A 17 5.49 11.69 -17.53
N SER A 18 6.08 11.18 -16.45
CA SER A 18 7.24 11.79 -15.79
C SER A 18 8.58 11.18 -16.23
N GLY A 19 8.56 10.22 -17.16
CA GLY A 19 9.74 9.76 -17.90
C GLY A 19 10.11 8.30 -17.72
N THR A 20 9.21 7.33 -17.90
CA THR A 20 9.51 5.88 -17.74
C THR A 20 10.69 5.36 -18.56
N SER A 21 11.05 6.00 -19.67
CA SER A 21 12.27 5.66 -20.42
C SER A 21 13.54 5.91 -19.60
N ALA A 22 13.56 6.96 -18.78
CA ALA A 22 14.73 7.34 -18.00
C ALA A 22 15.04 6.33 -16.86
N PRO A 23 14.07 5.85 -16.06
CA PRO A 23 14.30 4.78 -15.10
C PRO A 23 14.73 3.44 -15.70
N ILE A 24 14.28 3.10 -16.92
CA ILE A 24 14.74 1.87 -17.61
C ILE A 24 16.18 2.04 -18.08
N ALA A 25 16.49 3.13 -18.77
CA ALA A 25 17.86 3.42 -19.20
C ALA A 25 18.82 3.52 -18.00
N ASP A 26 18.39 4.11 -16.88
CA ASP A 26 19.18 4.18 -15.64
C ASP A 26 19.41 2.79 -15.03
N ALA A 27 18.40 1.91 -15.05
CA ALA A 27 18.54 0.53 -14.59
C ALA A 27 19.48 -0.27 -15.51
N GLU A 28 19.40 -0.08 -16.83
CA GLU A 28 20.33 -0.67 -17.80
C GLU A 28 21.77 -0.20 -17.58
N GLU A 29 21.99 1.12 -17.49
CA GLU A 29 23.29 1.73 -17.27
C GLU A 29 23.95 1.22 -15.97
N LYS A 30 23.15 1.06 -14.92
CA LYS A 30 23.61 0.59 -13.60
C LYS A 30 23.59 -0.93 -13.45
N GLY A 31 23.14 -1.68 -14.45
CA GLY A 31 23.02 -3.14 -14.40
C GLY A 31 22.04 -3.65 -13.33
N LEU A 32 21.00 -2.88 -13.03
CA LEU A 32 19.98 -3.24 -12.03
C LEU A 32 18.91 -4.14 -12.65
N GLY A 33 18.55 -5.23 -11.96
CA GLY A 33 17.41 -6.07 -12.32
C GLY A 33 16.04 -5.49 -11.96
N TYR A 34 15.97 -4.20 -11.60
CA TYR A 34 14.74 -3.52 -11.19
C TYR A 34 14.71 -2.06 -11.59
N ILE A 35 13.50 -1.56 -11.81
CA ILE A 35 13.18 -0.14 -11.95
C ILE A 35 12.78 0.41 -10.59
N LEU A 36 13.33 1.57 -10.19
CA LEU A 36 12.91 2.26 -8.98
C LEU A 36 12.38 3.66 -9.31
N THR A 37 11.17 3.95 -8.85
CA THR A 37 10.58 5.28 -8.91
C THR A 37 10.36 5.82 -7.50
N ARG A 38 10.45 7.14 -7.31
CA ARG A 38 10.24 7.80 -6.02
C ARG A 38 9.43 9.08 -6.16
N ARG A 39 8.31 9.18 -5.44
CA ARG A 39 7.44 10.37 -5.44
C ARG A 39 6.68 10.52 -4.12
N ASN A 40 6.03 11.65 -3.87
CA ASN A 40 5.34 11.97 -2.61
C ASN A 40 3.81 12.02 -2.71
N ASN A 41 3.24 11.97 -3.91
CA ASN A 41 1.79 12.00 -4.14
C ASN A 41 1.24 10.63 -4.54
N GLN A 42 -0.05 10.58 -4.88
CA GLN A 42 -0.67 9.43 -5.51
C GLN A 42 -0.17 9.27 -6.96
N TYR A 43 0.33 8.07 -7.25
CA TYR A 43 0.82 7.72 -8.58
C TYR A 43 0.31 6.36 -9.04
N GLY A 44 0.16 6.24 -10.35
CA GLY A 44 -0.11 4.99 -11.03
C GLY A 44 0.81 4.72 -12.20
N VAL A 45 0.70 3.51 -12.72
CA VAL A 45 1.38 3.02 -13.90
C VAL A 45 0.35 2.34 -14.78
N ARG A 46 0.36 2.69 -16.06
CA ARG A 46 -0.59 2.13 -17.03
C ARG A 46 -0.21 0.72 -17.46
N LYS A 47 -1.23 -0.05 -17.85
CA LYS A 47 -1.11 -1.39 -18.46
C LYS A 47 -0.01 -1.49 -19.50
N ALA A 48 0.03 -0.55 -20.44
CA ALA A 48 1.00 -0.60 -21.54
C ALA A 48 2.45 -0.49 -21.06
N VAL A 49 2.69 0.20 -19.95
CA VAL A 49 4.01 0.36 -19.35
C VAL A 49 4.45 -0.94 -18.69
N TRP A 50 3.55 -1.64 -18.01
CA TRP A 50 3.84 -2.94 -17.39
C TRP A 50 4.38 -3.96 -18.38
N ALA A 51 3.82 -4.00 -19.59
CA ALA A 51 4.29 -4.88 -20.66
C ALA A 51 5.71 -4.53 -21.16
N ALA A 52 6.12 -3.26 -21.05
CA ALA A 52 7.45 -2.80 -21.47
C ALA A 52 8.55 -3.08 -20.44
N LEU A 53 8.21 -3.56 -19.23
CA LEU A 53 9.17 -3.86 -18.16
C LEU A 53 9.62 -5.33 -18.14
N ALA A 54 9.63 -5.98 -19.31
CA ALA A 54 10.11 -7.35 -19.42
C ALA A 54 11.57 -7.46 -18.97
N GLY A 55 11.88 -8.44 -18.12
CA GLY A 55 13.22 -8.63 -17.56
C GLY A 55 13.53 -7.79 -16.31
N TYR A 56 12.63 -6.91 -15.89
CA TYR A 56 12.81 -6.07 -14.69
C TYR A 56 11.76 -6.38 -13.62
N GLN A 57 12.13 -6.19 -12.36
CA GLN A 57 11.17 -5.91 -11.30
C GLN A 57 10.81 -4.43 -11.29
N TYR A 58 9.72 -4.06 -10.62
CA TYR A 58 9.33 -2.66 -10.47
C TYR A 58 9.08 -2.31 -9.02
N TRP A 59 9.77 -1.28 -8.53
CA TRP A 59 9.67 -0.78 -7.18
C TRP A 59 9.22 0.69 -7.19
N HIS A 60 8.29 1.03 -6.30
CA HIS A 60 7.83 2.41 -6.13
C HIS A 60 7.95 2.85 -4.67
N ASP A 61 8.69 3.92 -4.43
CA ASP A 61 8.73 4.63 -3.15
C ASP A 61 7.72 5.75 -3.13
N THR A 62 6.77 5.65 -2.22
CA THR A 62 6.07 6.82 -1.70
C THR A 62 6.91 7.44 -0.59
N MET A 63 7.26 8.72 -0.76
CA MET A 63 8.15 9.48 0.11
C MET A 63 7.35 10.34 1.10
N ASP A 64 7.87 10.49 2.31
CA ASP A 64 7.48 11.52 3.28
C ASP A 64 8.72 12.36 3.57
N SER A 65 8.75 13.57 3.03
CA SER A 65 9.95 14.42 3.00
C SER A 65 11.16 13.64 2.44
N ASN A 66 12.15 13.32 3.29
CA ASN A 66 13.38 12.65 2.88
C ASN A 66 13.42 11.14 3.20
N ALA A 67 12.31 10.57 3.68
CA ALA A 67 12.23 9.15 4.03
C ALA A 67 11.19 8.42 3.18
N VAL A 68 11.42 7.13 2.92
CA VAL A 68 10.38 6.27 2.35
C VAL A 68 9.34 6.02 3.43
N GLN A 69 8.06 6.20 3.11
CA GLN A 69 6.96 5.80 3.98
C GLN A 69 6.41 4.44 3.58
N VAL A 70 6.28 4.18 2.28
CA VAL A 70 5.84 2.90 1.73
C VAL A 70 6.64 2.62 0.47
N ARG A 71 7.13 1.39 0.33
CA ARG A 71 7.63 0.84 -0.92
C ARG A 71 6.74 -0.31 -1.37
N VAL A 72 6.31 -0.27 -2.61
CA VAL A 72 5.64 -1.38 -3.29
C VAL A 72 6.64 -2.09 -4.19
N TYR A 73 6.73 -3.42 -4.07
CA TYR A 73 7.58 -4.27 -4.89
C TYR A 73 6.71 -5.18 -5.77
N ILE A 74 6.86 -5.01 -7.08
CA ILE A 74 6.20 -5.80 -8.12
C ILE A 74 7.27 -6.65 -8.79
N LYS A 75 7.26 -7.96 -8.52
CA LYS A 75 8.32 -8.87 -8.98
C LYS A 75 8.13 -9.31 -10.43
N ASN A 76 6.90 -9.39 -10.92
CA ASN A 76 6.62 -9.71 -12.33
C ASN A 76 5.72 -8.65 -12.96
N PRO A 77 6.26 -7.48 -13.36
CA PRO A 77 5.47 -6.40 -13.95
C PRO A 77 4.62 -6.86 -15.14
N THR A 78 5.16 -7.71 -16.01
CA THR A 78 4.47 -8.18 -17.23
C THR A 78 3.20 -9.01 -16.98
N ALA A 79 3.00 -9.53 -15.76
CA ALA A 79 1.77 -10.22 -15.39
C ALA A 79 0.58 -9.25 -15.15
N ILE A 80 0.83 -7.95 -15.04
CA ILE A 80 -0.21 -6.96 -14.77
C ILE A 80 -0.88 -6.55 -16.08
N THR A 81 -2.19 -6.77 -16.16
CA THR A 81 -2.99 -6.52 -17.36
C THR A 81 -3.93 -5.33 -17.24
N SER A 82 -3.79 -4.53 -16.18
CA SER A 82 -4.61 -3.34 -15.89
C SER A 82 -3.74 -2.14 -15.49
N ASP A 83 -4.35 -0.96 -15.47
CA ASP A 83 -3.74 0.19 -14.80
C ASP A 83 -3.75 -0.06 -13.30
N LEU A 84 -2.67 0.33 -12.61
CA LEU A 84 -2.57 0.20 -11.16
C LEU A 84 -2.04 1.50 -10.55
N LEU A 85 -2.59 1.87 -9.41
CA LEU A 85 -1.98 2.81 -8.49
C LEU A 85 -0.91 2.06 -7.69
N VAL A 86 0.21 2.70 -7.43
CA VAL A 86 1.39 2.06 -6.81
C VAL A 86 1.86 2.79 -5.55
N SER A 87 1.16 3.87 -5.20
CA SER A 87 1.45 4.67 -4.00
C SER A 87 0.74 4.11 -2.77
N GLY A 88 1.32 4.38 -1.59
CA GLY A 88 0.70 4.09 -0.31
C GLY A 88 1.21 5.00 0.80
N HIS A 89 0.40 5.19 1.83
CA HIS A 89 0.60 6.20 2.86
C HIS A 89 0.38 5.62 4.25
N VAL A 90 1.30 5.91 5.19
CA VAL A 90 1.14 5.54 6.61
C VAL A 90 0.64 6.70 7.48
N LYS A 91 0.52 7.89 6.89
CA LYS A 91 0.06 9.13 7.51
C LYS A 91 -1.04 9.76 6.65
N GLY A 92 -1.75 10.72 7.22
CA GLY A 92 -2.80 11.46 6.52
C GLY A 92 -4.20 10.93 6.82
N SER A 93 -5.19 11.69 6.36
CA SER A 93 -6.58 11.55 6.80
C SER A 93 -7.22 10.21 6.46
N GLU A 94 -6.84 9.56 5.36
CA GLU A 94 -7.37 8.24 4.99
C GLU A 94 -6.90 7.15 5.99
N ALA A 95 -5.58 7.05 6.21
CA ALA A 95 -5.03 6.08 7.15
C ALA A 95 -5.51 6.33 8.60
N GLU A 96 -5.57 7.59 9.02
CA GLU A 96 -6.07 8.00 10.35
C GLU A 96 -7.57 7.73 10.52
N GLY A 97 -8.38 8.03 9.51
CA GLY A 97 -9.82 7.80 9.52
C GLY A 97 -10.16 6.32 9.64
N VAL A 98 -9.46 5.46 8.90
CA VAL A 98 -9.63 4.01 8.97
C VAL A 98 -9.12 3.45 10.30
N LYS A 99 -8.00 3.94 10.81
CA LYS A 99 -7.54 3.57 12.16
C LYS A 99 -8.63 3.88 13.20
N ALA A 100 -9.17 5.10 13.19
CA ALA A 100 -10.22 5.52 14.12
C ALA A 100 -11.49 4.67 13.97
N LEU A 101 -11.86 4.29 12.74
CA LEU A 101 -12.97 3.39 12.47
C LEU A 101 -12.76 2.03 13.14
N PHE A 102 -11.60 1.39 12.94
CA PHE A 102 -11.34 0.08 13.54
C PHE A 102 -11.22 0.16 15.07
N GLU A 103 -10.53 1.16 15.62
CA GLU A 103 -10.44 1.34 17.08
C GLU A 103 -11.78 1.72 17.73
N LYS A 104 -12.75 2.22 16.96
CA LYS A 104 -14.13 2.43 17.44
C LYS A 104 -14.84 1.09 17.66
N TYR A 105 -14.75 0.15 16.72
CA TYR A 105 -15.54 -1.08 16.72
C TYR A 105 -14.83 -2.32 17.29
N PHE A 106 -13.49 -2.31 17.35
CA PHE A 106 -12.69 -3.42 17.86
C PHE A 106 -11.93 -3.02 19.13
N ASN A 107 -11.75 -3.97 20.05
CA ASN A 107 -10.95 -3.77 21.26
C ASN A 107 -9.44 -3.65 20.98
N ASN A 108 -9.01 -3.93 19.75
CA ASN A 108 -7.61 -3.94 19.37
C ASN A 108 -7.09 -2.51 19.15
N LYS A 109 -5.85 -2.28 19.59
CA LYS A 109 -5.02 -1.20 19.07
C LYS A 109 -4.57 -1.57 17.66
N VAL A 110 -4.72 -0.67 16.70
CA VAL A 110 -4.36 -0.95 15.30
C VAL A 110 -3.44 0.11 14.72
N ARG A 111 -2.82 -0.25 13.59
CA ARG A 111 -2.16 0.68 12.67
C ARG A 111 -2.70 0.46 11.27
N THR A 112 -2.56 1.47 10.43
CA THR A 112 -3.12 1.46 9.08
C THR A 112 -2.08 1.90 8.07
N ILE A 113 -2.09 1.23 6.91
CA ILE A 113 -1.44 1.69 5.69
C ILE A 113 -2.56 1.93 4.68
N HIS A 114 -2.69 3.14 4.15
CA HIS A 114 -3.59 3.41 3.03
C HIS A 114 -2.88 3.08 1.72
N LEU A 115 -3.35 2.11 0.95
CA LEU A 115 -2.87 1.89 -0.41
C LEU A 115 -3.82 2.62 -1.36
N ASP A 116 -3.28 3.45 -2.25
CA ASP A 116 -4.09 4.20 -3.21
C ASP A 116 -4.80 3.24 -4.18
N GLN A 117 -4.24 2.06 -4.43
CA GLN A 117 -4.87 1.00 -5.22
C GLN A 117 -6.04 0.38 -4.46
N ALA A 118 -7.20 0.35 -5.11
CA ALA A 118 -8.33 -0.47 -4.70
C ALA A 118 -8.35 -1.80 -5.48
N GLY A 119 -8.98 -2.84 -4.92
CA GLY A 119 -9.15 -4.13 -5.62
C GLY A 119 -7.89 -5.00 -5.67
N ALA A 120 -7.65 -5.67 -6.80
CA ALA A 120 -6.57 -6.64 -6.95
C ALA A 120 -5.33 -6.03 -7.64
N TRP A 121 -4.15 -6.50 -7.24
CA TRP A 121 -2.87 -6.14 -7.86
C TRP A 121 -2.56 -6.92 -9.15
N GLY A 122 -3.35 -7.95 -9.47
CA GLY A 122 -3.06 -8.91 -10.55
C GLY A 122 -1.97 -9.93 -10.23
N GLN A 123 -1.24 -9.75 -9.12
CA GLN A 123 -0.25 -10.69 -8.58
C GLN A 123 -0.11 -10.51 -7.07
N SER A 124 0.66 -11.37 -6.41
CA SER A 124 1.13 -11.07 -5.05
C SER A 124 2.22 -10.01 -5.11
N VAL A 125 2.06 -8.94 -4.33
CA VAL A 125 3.07 -7.88 -4.17
C VAL A 125 3.71 -7.98 -2.80
N GLU A 126 4.92 -7.45 -2.67
CA GLU A 126 5.56 -7.20 -1.38
C GLU A 126 5.45 -5.71 -1.06
N ILE A 127 5.17 -5.39 0.20
CA ILE A 127 5.04 -4.04 0.72
C ILE A 127 6.04 -3.88 1.85
N ALA A 128 6.80 -2.78 1.86
CA ALA A 128 7.57 -2.35 3.02
C ALA A 128 7.06 -0.99 3.48
N ALA A 129 6.57 -0.89 4.72
CA ALA A 129 5.94 0.33 5.22
C ALA A 129 6.53 0.76 6.56
N ARG A 130 6.78 2.07 6.71
CA ARG A 130 7.30 2.68 7.93
C ARG A 130 6.18 2.98 8.91
N VAL A 131 5.56 1.93 9.42
CA VAL A 131 4.47 2.00 10.38
C VAL A 131 5.01 2.18 11.80
N ASP A 132 4.43 3.08 12.60
CA ASP A 132 4.78 3.18 14.01
C ASP A 132 4.20 2.00 14.81
N LEU A 133 5.01 0.97 15.01
CA LEU A 133 4.63 -0.23 15.78
C LEU A 133 4.91 -0.09 17.29
N THR A 134 5.17 1.12 17.80
CA THR A 134 5.47 1.32 19.22
C THR A 134 4.35 0.81 20.12
N GLY A 135 4.73 -0.04 21.07
CA GLY A 135 3.82 -0.70 22.01
C GLY A 135 2.86 -1.67 21.34
N MET A 136 3.31 -2.40 20.31
CA MET A 136 2.66 -3.60 19.77
C MET A 136 3.66 -4.78 19.85
N ASP A 137 3.16 -5.97 20.14
CA ASP A 137 3.94 -7.21 20.01
C ASP A 137 4.06 -7.60 18.53
N VAL A 138 5.19 -7.24 17.91
CA VAL A 138 5.45 -7.50 16.50
C VAL A 138 5.51 -8.99 16.16
N THR A 139 5.62 -9.89 17.13
CA THR A 139 5.59 -11.35 16.89
C THR A 139 4.17 -11.91 16.75
N LYS A 140 3.14 -11.09 17.00
CA LYS A 140 1.72 -11.49 17.00
C LYS A 140 0.85 -10.61 16.09
N LEU A 141 1.40 -10.10 15.01
CA LEU A 141 0.65 -9.23 14.11
C LEU A 141 -0.31 -10.03 13.22
N TYR A 142 -1.53 -9.52 13.10
CA TYR A 142 -2.52 -9.96 12.13
C TYR A 142 -2.76 -8.80 11.16
N LEU A 143 -2.63 -9.09 9.87
CA LEU A 143 -2.82 -8.12 8.81
C LEU A 143 -4.15 -8.40 8.10
N TYR A 144 -4.91 -7.34 7.84
CA TYR A 144 -6.18 -7.39 7.14
C TYR A 144 -6.17 -6.37 6.01
N SER A 145 -6.86 -6.68 4.91
CA SER A 145 -7.22 -5.71 3.87
C SER A 145 -8.65 -5.29 4.11
N TYR A 146 -8.89 -3.98 4.16
CA TYR A 146 -10.19 -3.34 4.31
C TYR A 146 -10.58 -2.64 3.01
N ASP A 147 -11.78 -2.95 2.53
CA ASP A 147 -12.39 -2.35 1.36
C ASP A 147 -13.48 -1.38 1.83
N LYS A 148 -13.19 -0.07 1.70
CA LYS A 148 -14.09 1.01 2.13
C LYS A 148 -15.39 1.08 1.32
N GLY A 149 -15.38 0.63 0.06
CA GLY A 149 -16.56 0.68 -0.82
C GLY A 149 -17.63 -0.33 -0.41
N SER A 150 -17.20 -1.54 -0.04
CA SER A 150 -18.07 -2.61 0.46
C SER A 150 -18.21 -2.64 1.98
N ASN A 151 -17.40 -1.86 2.70
CA ASN A 151 -17.28 -1.87 4.16
C ASN A 151 -16.99 -3.30 4.70
N THR A 152 -16.11 -4.02 4.01
CA THR A 152 -15.71 -5.37 4.40
C THR A 152 -14.21 -5.42 4.65
N TYR A 153 -13.78 -6.30 5.55
CA TYR A 153 -12.38 -6.60 5.77
C TYR A 153 -12.13 -8.10 5.68
N ARG A 154 -10.95 -8.47 5.23
CA ARG A 154 -10.50 -9.86 5.13
C ARG A 154 -9.08 -9.99 5.63
N ARG A 155 -8.79 -11.12 6.28
CA ARG A 155 -7.44 -11.41 6.74
C ARG A 155 -6.53 -11.70 5.54
N ILE A 156 -5.31 -11.16 5.59
CA ILE A 156 -4.23 -11.57 4.71
C ILE A 156 -3.65 -12.84 5.31
N GLU A 157 -3.96 -13.98 4.70
CA GLU A 157 -3.45 -15.27 5.16
C GLU A 157 -1.97 -15.42 4.80
N LYS A 158 -1.16 -15.81 5.79
CA LYS A 158 0.29 -16.02 5.64
C LYS A 158 1.03 -14.84 4.98
N PRO A 159 0.97 -13.63 5.57
CA PRO A 159 1.57 -12.42 4.99
C PRO A 159 3.11 -12.44 4.98
N ALA A 160 3.75 -13.49 5.51
CA ALA A 160 5.21 -13.62 5.63
C ALA A 160 5.88 -12.35 6.19
N TYR A 161 5.24 -11.71 7.18
CA TYR A 161 5.66 -10.40 7.62
C TYR A 161 6.93 -10.47 8.47
N TRP A 162 7.71 -9.39 8.45
CA TRP A 162 8.86 -9.20 9.33
C TRP A 162 9.18 -7.69 9.42
N VAL A 163 9.95 -7.29 10.43
CA VAL A 163 10.40 -5.89 10.59
C VAL A 163 11.89 -5.82 10.30
N ASP A 164 12.29 -4.92 9.40
CA ASP A 164 13.70 -4.75 9.05
C ASP A 164 14.48 -3.93 10.09
N LYS A 165 15.80 -3.90 9.95
CA LYS A 165 16.69 -3.13 10.85
C LYS A 165 16.43 -1.62 10.82
N ASN A 166 15.74 -1.12 9.81
CA ASN A 166 15.39 0.30 9.65
C ASN A 166 13.97 0.60 10.17
N GLY A 167 13.26 -0.41 10.70
CA GLY A 167 11.92 -0.30 11.26
C GLY A 167 10.78 -0.37 10.23
N TYR A 168 11.02 -0.88 9.02
CA TYR A 168 9.96 -1.10 8.03
C TYR A 168 9.30 -2.45 8.27
N LEU A 169 7.97 -2.47 8.32
CA LEU A 169 7.19 -3.69 8.28
C LEU A 169 7.11 -4.16 6.81
N HIS A 170 7.73 -5.31 6.53
CA HIS A 170 7.61 -6.02 5.27
C HIS A 170 6.48 -7.04 5.37
N PHE A 171 5.72 -7.22 4.29
CA PHE A 171 4.75 -8.29 4.15
C PHE A 171 4.36 -8.50 2.68
N THR A 172 3.78 -9.65 2.36
CA THR A 172 3.21 -9.96 1.04
C THR A 172 1.69 -9.94 1.08
N THR A 173 1.06 -9.43 0.02
CA THR A 173 -0.39 -9.40 -0.12
C THR A 173 -0.82 -9.52 -1.58
N GLN A 174 -1.96 -10.15 -1.83
CA GLN A 174 -2.68 -10.07 -3.12
C GLN A 174 -3.78 -8.99 -3.10
N PHE A 175 -4.04 -8.44 -1.92
CA PHE A 175 -5.14 -7.54 -1.64
C PHE A 175 -4.62 -6.10 -1.52
N ALA A 176 -5.35 -5.16 -2.12
CA ALA A 176 -5.09 -3.73 -2.00
C ALA A 176 -6.07 -3.07 -0.99
N GLY A 177 -6.25 -1.76 -1.07
CA GLY A 177 -7.03 -0.97 -0.13
C GLY A 177 -6.28 -0.70 1.18
N ASP A 178 -7.01 -0.42 2.25
CA ASP A 178 -6.40 -0.12 3.53
C ASP A 178 -5.91 -1.40 4.22
N ILE A 179 -4.64 -1.42 4.61
CA ILE A 179 -4.07 -2.53 5.37
C ILE A 179 -4.16 -2.20 6.85
N ILE A 180 -4.92 -3.02 7.59
CA ILE A 180 -5.05 -2.93 9.04
C ILE A 180 -4.06 -3.89 9.67
N ILE A 181 -3.22 -3.38 10.56
CA ILE A 181 -2.25 -4.13 11.34
C ILE A 181 -2.76 -4.15 12.78
N SER A 182 -3.03 -5.33 13.30
CA SER A 182 -3.54 -5.54 14.65
C SER A 182 -2.63 -6.46 15.43
N GLU A 183 -2.55 -6.26 16.74
CA GLU A 183 -2.00 -7.28 17.64
C GLU A 183 -3.10 -8.31 17.92
N GLY A 184 -2.84 -9.56 17.55
CA GLY A 184 -3.84 -10.63 17.61
C GLY A 184 -4.99 -10.45 16.60
N ALA A 185 -5.92 -11.40 16.62
CA ALA A 185 -7.11 -11.32 15.78
C ALA A 185 -8.02 -10.16 16.22
N LEU A 186 -8.68 -9.50 15.26
CA LEU A 186 -9.66 -8.47 15.54
C LEU A 186 -10.81 -9.01 16.40
N ASN A 187 -11.09 -8.34 17.51
CA ASN A 187 -12.11 -8.71 18.48
C ASN A 187 -13.10 -7.56 18.66
N LEU A 188 -14.37 -7.78 18.31
CA LEU A 188 -15.41 -6.77 18.39
C LEU A 188 -15.61 -6.29 19.82
N LYS A 189 -15.87 -4.99 19.99
CA LYS A 189 -16.41 -4.48 21.25
C LYS A 189 -17.83 -5.04 21.40
N ASN A 190 -18.14 -5.62 22.56
CA ASN A 190 -19.50 -6.02 22.89
C ASN A 190 -20.42 -4.79 22.71
N GLY A 191 -21.26 -4.81 21.67
CA GLY A 191 -22.04 -3.65 21.21
C GLY A 191 -22.00 -3.39 19.69
N GLY A 192 -21.14 -4.06 18.93
CA GLY A 192 -21.26 -4.14 17.47
C GLY A 192 -22.49 -4.97 17.10
N ALA A 193 -23.60 -4.30 16.77
CA ALA A 193 -24.90 -4.92 16.52
C ALA A 193 -24.83 -6.07 15.49
N LYS A 194 -25.66 -7.09 15.74
CA LYS A 194 -26.05 -8.13 14.79
C LYS A 194 -26.61 -7.53 13.50
#